data_AF-A0A329WM65-F1
#
_entry.id   AF-A0A329WM65-F1
#
_cell.length_a   1.000
_cell.length_b   1.000
_cell.length_c   1.000
_cell.angle_alpha   90.00
_cell.angle_beta   90.00
_cell.angle_gamma   90.00
#
_symmetry.space_group_name_H-M   'P 1'
#
loop_
_entity.id
_entity.type
_entity.pdbx_description
1 polymer ?
#
loop_
_entity_poly.entity_id
_entity_poly.type
_entity_poly.pdbx_seq_one_letter_code
_entity_poly.pdbx_strand_id
1 'polypeptide(L)'
;PDYRLRARIHREFAPETAVLVEYGDKNSTLQEVYQKLVALHRYLLGIQNAPVPGKAALSAVQQRLEQHNDDPIFDVQQRAKNLPEPLNRWVGELAEQAWRVVMKEAISSLEIEWHDTVVRQYQTYLAGRYPFNPDATEDVPLSEFERFFR
;
A
#
# COMPACT_ATOMS: atom_id res chain seq x y z
N PRO A 1 45.06 20.64 -19.33
CA PRO A 1 44.60 19.23 -19.25
C PRO A 1 43.56 19.05 -18.14
N ASP A 2 43.85 19.55 -16.92
CA ASP A 2 42.97 19.49 -15.75
C ASP A 2 41.60 20.15 -15.89
N TYR A 3 41.50 21.27 -16.60
CA TYR A 3 40.21 21.95 -16.80
C TYR A 3 39.21 21.09 -17.60
N ARG A 4 39.71 20.32 -18.58
CA ARG A 4 38.86 19.41 -19.38
C ARG A 4 38.38 18.22 -18.55
N LEU A 5 39.21 17.72 -17.64
CA LEU A 5 38.84 16.64 -16.72
C LEU A 5 37.78 17.12 -15.73
N ARG A 6 37.97 18.31 -15.12
CA ARG A 6 36.99 18.91 -14.22
C ARG A 6 35.65 19.16 -14.89
N ALA A 7 35.65 19.76 -16.09
CA ALA A 7 34.42 20.00 -16.84
C ALA A 7 33.70 18.70 -17.23
N ARG A 8 34.46 17.63 -17.53
CA ARG A 8 33.90 16.32 -17.83
C ARG A 8 33.26 15.66 -16.61
N ILE A 9 33.95 15.65 -15.47
CA ILE A 9 33.42 15.14 -14.19
C ILE A 9 32.15 15.93 -13.82
N HIS A 10 32.19 17.25 -13.90
CA HIS A 10 31.04 18.09 -13.55
C HIS A 10 29.82 17.85 -14.45
N ARG A 11 30.05 17.46 -15.71
CA ARG A 11 28.99 17.10 -16.66
C ARG A 11 28.42 15.71 -16.39
N GLU A 12 29.27 14.77 -16.02
CA GLU A 12 28.86 13.41 -15.65
C GLU A 12 28.02 13.41 -14.35
N PHE A 13 28.31 14.32 -13.40
CA PHE A 13 27.55 14.49 -12.15
C PHE A 13 26.51 15.63 -12.16
N ALA A 14 26.27 16.23 -13.33
CA ALA A 14 25.32 17.33 -13.48
C ALA A 14 23.88 16.96 -13.04
N PRO A 15 23.32 15.78 -13.39
CA PRO A 15 21.96 15.45 -12.99
C PRO A 15 21.82 15.24 -11.47
N GLU A 16 22.83 14.70 -10.79
CA GLU A 16 22.82 14.46 -9.35
C GLU A 16 23.02 15.76 -8.58
N THR A 17 23.95 16.61 -9.03
CA THR A 17 24.18 17.91 -8.39
C THR A 17 23.01 18.87 -8.60
N ALA A 18 22.30 18.78 -9.73
CA ALA A 18 21.10 19.57 -10.00
C ALA A 18 19.95 19.31 -8.99
N VAL A 19 19.90 18.13 -8.35
CA VAL A 19 18.89 17.81 -7.34
C VAL A 19 19.04 18.68 -6.07
N LEU A 20 20.26 19.16 -5.82
CA LEU A 20 20.61 20.00 -4.67
C LEU A 20 20.49 21.50 -4.95
N VAL A 21 20.36 21.90 -6.22
CA VAL A 21 20.35 23.31 -6.60
C VAL A 21 18.96 23.89 -6.36
N GLU A 22 18.90 24.91 -5.52
CA GLU A 22 17.73 25.76 -5.33
C GLU A 22 17.67 26.80 -6.46
N TYR A 23 16.55 26.89 -7.16
CA TYR A 23 16.33 27.89 -8.19
C TYR A 23 15.45 29.02 -7.65
N GLY A 24 16.07 30.09 -7.16
CA GLY A 24 15.35 31.24 -6.62
C GLY A 24 14.52 30.87 -5.40
N ASP A 25 13.20 31.12 -5.45
CA ASP A 25 12.26 30.87 -4.34
C ASP A 25 11.62 29.46 -4.37
N LYS A 26 12.13 28.55 -5.21
CA LYS A 26 11.64 27.17 -5.32
C LYS A 26 12.54 26.22 -4.55
N ASN A 27 11.91 25.38 -3.72
CA ASN A 27 12.55 24.29 -3.00
C ASN A 27 13.39 23.42 -3.95
N SER A 28 14.52 22.91 -3.46
CA SER A 28 15.31 21.95 -4.22
C SER A 28 14.49 20.68 -4.50
N THR A 29 14.83 19.97 -5.58
CA THR A 29 14.22 18.67 -5.92
C THR A 29 14.29 17.71 -4.73
N LEU A 30 15.38 17.74 -3.96
CA LEU A 30 15.54 16.91 -2.76
C LEU A 30 14.57 17.27 -1.64
N GLN A 31 14.35 18.56 -1.40
CA GLN A 31 13.44 19.04 -0.36
C GLN A 31 11.99 18.69 -0.69
N GLU A 32 11.60 18.75 -1.96
CA GLU A 32 10.29 18.30 -2.41
C GLU A 32 10.11 16.78 -2.24
N VAL A 33 11.16 15.98 -2.54
CA VAL A 33 11.15 14.52 -2.25
C VAL A 33 10.99 14.27 -0.76
N TYR A 34 11.74 14.99 0.08
CA TYR A 34 11.64 14.87 1.53
C TYR A 34 10.22 15.17 2.03
N GLN A 35 9.57 16.22 1.52
CA GLN A 35 8.19 16.54 1.88
C GLN A 35 7.21 15.41 1.50
N LYS A 36 7.38 14.81 0.32
CA LYS A 36 6.57 13.64 -0.09
C LYS A 36 6.82 12.42 0.80
N LEU A 37 8.06 12.15 1.19
CA LEU A 37 8.39 11.07 2.12
C LEU A 37 7.82 11.31 3.52
N VAL A 38 7.80 12.56 4.00
CA VAL A 38 7.15 12.92 5.27
C VAL A 38 5.64 12.72 5.20
N ALA A 39 5.00 13.08 4.07
CA ALA A 39 3.59 12.83 3.85
C ALA A 39 3.27 11.32 3.85
N LEU A 40 4.09 10.52 3.16
CA LEU A 40 4.01 9.07 3.19
C LEU A 40 4.15 8.52 4.62
N HIS A 41 5.14 8.98 5.37
CA HIS A 41 5.32 8.55 6.76
C HIS A 41 4.10 8.85 7.63
N ARG A 42 3.54 10.07 7.54
CA ARG A 42 2.33 10.46 8.29
C ARG A 42 1.12 9.61 7.90
N TYR A 43 0.98 9.31 6.62
CA TYR A 43 -0.09 8.45 6.12
C TYR A 43 -0.01 7.03 6.70
N LEU A 44 1.18 6.41 6.64
CA LEU A 44 1.42 5.10 7.24
C LEU A 44 1.22 5.11 8.76
N LEU A 45 1.67 6.18 9.43
CA LEU A 45 1.48 6.36 10.87
C LEU A 45 -0.01 6.49 11.24
N GLY A 46 -0.82 7.12 10.39
CA GLY A 46 -2.27 7.19 10.55
C GLY A 46 -2.94 5.82 10.51
N ILE A 47 -2.50 4.95 9.59
CA ILE A 47 -2.97 3.56 9.51
C ILE A 47 -2.54 2.78 10.75
N GLN A 48 -1.26 2.89 11.14
CA GLN A 48 -0.70 2.17 12.28
C GLN A 48 -1.36 2.56 13.61
N ASN A 49 -1.68 3.84 13.81
CA ASN A 49 -2.26 4.35 15.05
C ASN A 49 -3.80 4.27 15.08
N ALA A 50 -4.44 3.75 14.04
CA ALA A 50 -5.88 3.55 14.03
C ALA A 50 -6.30 2.53 15.11
N PRO A 51 -7.53 2.61 15.65
CA PRO A 51 -8.03 1.65 16.64
C PRO A 51 -7.96 0.19 16.16
N VAL A 52 -8.17 -0.02 14.86
CA VAL A 52 -8.01 -1.31 14.18
C VAL A 52 -7.17 -1.09 12.92
N PRO A 53 -5.84 -1.26 12.98
CA PRO A 53 -4.94 -0.99 11.85
C PRO A 53 -5.31 -1.76 10.59
N GLY A 54 -5.67 -3.03 10.73
CA GLY A 54 -6.18 -3.88 9.65
C GLY A 54 -7.33 -3.26 8.85
N LYS A 55 -8.37 -2.74 9.54
CA LYS A 55 -9.53 -2.12 8.89
C LYS A 55 -9.16 -0.78 8.24
N ALA A 56 -8.27 -0.01 8.86
CA ALA A 56 -7.77 1.23 8.28
C ALA A 56 -6.95 0.95 7.01
N ALA A 57 -6.10 -0.09 7.03
CA ALA A 57 -5.33 -0.54 5.89
C ALA A 57 -6.25 -1.04 4.76
N LEU A 58 -7.28 -1.83 5.08
CA LEU A 58 -8.27 -2.29 4.11
C LEU A 58 -9.01 -1.13 3.46
N SER A 59 -9.44 -0.13 4.24
CA SER A 59 -10.08 1.07 3.72
C SER A 59 -9.14 1.88 2.82
N ALA A 60 -7.86 2.02 3.21
CA ALA A 60 -6.84 2.67 2.39
C ALA A 60 -6.64 1.97 1.04
N VAL A 61 -6.61 0.63 1.02
CA VAL A 61 -6.53 -0.16 -0.22
C VAL A 61 -7.77 0.04 -1.09
N GLN A 62 -8.96 -0.01 -0.49
CA GLN A 62 -10.23 0.21 -1.21
C GLN A 62 -10.27 1.61 -1.84
N GLN A 63 -9.95 2.65 -1.06
CA GLN A 63 -9.90 4.03 -1.55
C GLN A 63 -8.93 4.17 -2.73
N ARG A 64 -7.75 3.56 -2.66
CA ARG A 64 -6.79 3.60 -3.76
C ARG A 64 -7.35 2.98 -5.05
N LEU A 65 -8.05 1.85 -4.93
CA LEU A 65 -8.67 1.16 -6.06
C LEU A 65 -9.84 1.96 -6.67
N GLU A 66 -10.61 2.65 -5.83
CA GLU A 66 -11.77 3.45 -6.23
C GLU A 66 -11.41 4.83 -6.78
N GLN A 67 -10.40 5.50 -6.19
CA GLN A 67 -10.07 6.91 -6.46
C GLN A 67 -8.88 7.08 -7.41
N HIS A 68 -8.59 6.10 -8.27
CA HIS A 68 -7.53 6.20 -9.29
C HIS A 68 -6.13 6.53 -8.75
N ASN A 69 -5.76 6.02 -7.56
CA ASN A 69 -4.47 6.27 -6.90
C ASN A 69 -4.24 7.69 -6.35
N ASP A 70 -5.25 8.34 -5.79
CA ASP A 70 -5.07 9.59 -5.03
C ASP A 70 -4.56 9.32 -3.60
N ASP A 71 -3.31 8.85 -3.48
CA ASP A 71 -2.71 8.52 -2.18
C ASP A 71 -1.22 8.90 -2.06
N PRO A 72 -0.71 9.14 -0.83
CA PRO A 72 0.69 9.54 -0.61
C PRO A 72 1.73 8.53 -1.11
N ILE A 73 1.40 7.25 -1.25
CA ILE A 73 2.30 6.23 -1.80
C ILE A 73 2.43 6.44 -3.31
N PHE A 74 1.32 6.64 -4.02
CA PHE A 74 1.33 6.94 -5.45
C PHE A 74 2.07 8.25 -5.75
N ASP A 75 1.87 9.28 -4.94
CA ASP A 75 2.58 10.55 -5.05
C ASP A 75 4.10 10.39 -4.99
N VAL A 76 4.61 9.61 -4.03
CA VAL A 76 6.05 9.30 -3.93
C VAL A 76 6.52 8.49 -5.13
N GLN A 77 5.71 7.53 -5.61
CA GLN A 77 6.04 6.71 -6.77
C GLN A 77 6.13 7.55 -8.07
N GLN A 78 5.20 8.48 -8.29
CA GLN A 78 5.25 9.39 -9.44
C GLN A 78 6.43 10.34 -9.34
N ARG A 79 6.72 10.82 -8.12
CA ARG A 79 7.87 11.68 -7.90
C ARG A 79 9.19 10.97 -8.21
N ALA A 80 9.32 9.70 -7.80
CA ALA A 80 10.52 8.90 -8.03
C ALA A 80 10.93 8.82 -9.50
N LYS A 81 9.95 8.65 -10.42
CA LYS A 81 10.18 8.53 -11.87
C LYS A 81 10.88 9.74 -12.49
N ASN A 82 10.76 10.90 -11.88
CA ASN A 82 11.36 12.15 -12.37
C ASN A 82 12.73 12.44 -11.73
N LEU A 83 13.22 11.56 -10.85
CA LEU A 83 14.52 11.71 -10.22
C LEU A 83 15.62 11.05 -11.08
N PRO A 84 16.85 11.56 -11.03
CA PRO A 84 17.99 10.85 -11.60
C PRO A 84 18.28 9.58 -10.80
N GLU A 85 18.97 8.63 -11.43
CA GLU A 85 19.57 7.51 -10.71
C GLU A 85 20.66 8.03 -9.75
N PRO A 86 20.83 7.43 -8.55
CA PRO A 86 20.12 6.27 -8.00
C PRO A 86 18.84 6.62 -7.21
N LEU A 87 18.48 7.90 -7.12
CA LEU A 87 17.38 8.37 -6.28
C LEU A 87 16.02 7.86 -6.76
N ASN A 88 15.83 7.76 -8.08
CA ASN A 88 14.66 7.11 -8.66
C ASN A 88 14.43 5.72 -8.06
N ARG A 89 15.46 4.85 -8.12
CA ARG A 89 15.38 3.51 -7.55
C ARG A 89 15.06 3.52 -6.05
N TRP A 90 15.80 4.28 -5.26
CA TRP A 90 15.62 4.26 -3.80
C TRP A 90 14.24 4.79 -3.36
N VAL A 91 13.80 5.91 -3.92
CA VAL A 91 12.50 6.49 -3.59
C VAL A 91 11.36 5.62 -4.13
N GLY A 92 11.54 5.04 -5.32
CA GLY A 92 10.60 4.08 -5.91
C GLY A 92 10.44 2.82 -5.06
N GLU A 93 11.55 2.22 -4.61
CA GLU A 93 11.53 1.04 -3.74
C GLU A 93 10.85 1.34 -2.39
N LEU A 94 11.07 2.52 -1.82
CA LEU A 94 10.39 2.93 -0.57
C LEU A 94 8.86 2.99 -0.75
N ALA A 95 8.37 3.60 -1.83
CA ALA A 95 6.94 3.63 -2.12
C ALA A 95 6.37 2.22 -2.35
N GLU A 96 7.10 1.37 -3.07
CA GLU A 96 6.67 0.00 -3.36
C GLU A 96 6.61 -0.87 -2.09
N GLN A 97 7.61 -0.73 -1.19
CA GLN A 97 7.60 -1.42 0.10
C GLN A 97 6.46 -0.92 1.00
N ALA A 98 6.23 0.39 1.04
CA ALA A 98 5.12 0.96 1.79
C ALA A 98 3.77 0.38 1.32
N TRP A 99 3.57 0.29 0.01
CA TRP A 99 2.37 -0.34 -0.56
C TRP A 99 2.22 -1.80 -0.15
N ARG A 100 3.29 -2.59 -0.25
CA ARG A 100 3.28 -4.00 0.16
C ARG A 100 2.87 -4.19 1.61
N VAL A 101 3.40 -3.35 2.51
CA VAL A 101 3.08 -3.44 3.95
C VAL A 101 1.61 -3.11 4.20
N VAL A 102 1.08 -2.04 3.61
CA VAL A 102 -0.34 -1.68 3.73
C VAL A 102 -1.25 -2.79 3.18
N MET A 103 -0.91 -3.33 2.00
CA MET A 103 -1.66 -4.46 1.42
C MET A 103 -1.66 -5.70 2.30
N LYS A 104 -0.52 -6.04 2.91
CA LYS A 104 -0.42 -7.21 3.80
C LYS A 104 -1.31 -7.05 5.03
N GLU A 105 -1.33 -5.86 5.62
CA GLU A 105 -2.17 -5.54 6.77
C GLU A 105 -3.67 -5.58 6.39
N ALA A 106 -4.03 -5.05 5.23
CA ALA A 106 -5.38 -5.12 4.69
C ALA A 106 -5.86 -6.56 4.47
N ILE A 107 -5.02 -7.39 3.85
CA ILE A 107 -5.33 -8.81 3.60
C ILE A 107 -5.51 -9.55 4.93
N SER A 108 -4.61 -9.35 5.89
CA SER A 108 -4.75 -9.98 7.21
C SER A 108 -6.06 -9.60 7.91
N SER A 109 -6.49 -8.35 7.79
CA SER A 109 -7.78 -7.91 8.33
C SER A 109 -8.96 -8.58 7.62
N LEU A 110 -8.90 -8.68 6.30
CA LEU A 110 -9.93 -9.31 5.49
C LEU A 110 -10.05 -10.80 5.82
N GLU A 111 -8.92 -11.49 6.03
CA GLU A 111 -8.89 -12.90 6.43
C GLU A 111 -9.57 -13.11 7.78
N ILE A 112 -9.31 -12.25 8.78
CA ILE A 112 -9.95 -12.30 10.09
C ILE A 112 -11.47 -12.08 9.94
N GLU A 113 -11.87 -11.05 9.20
CA GLU A 113 -13.28 -10.74 9.02
C GLU A 113 -14.02 -11.83 8.25
N TRP A 114 -13.42 -12.38 7.20
CA TRP A 114 -13.94 -13.51 6.45
C TRP A 114 -14.08 -14.77 7.31
N HIS A 115 -13.08 -15.05 8.14
CA HIS A 115 -13.11 -16.19 9.05
C HIS A 115 -14.28 -16.07 10.05
N ASP A 116 -14.45 -14.89 10.63
CA ASP A 116 -15.46 -14.66 11.67
C ASP A 116 -16.88 -14.57 11.12
N THR A 117 -17.04 -13.96 9.94
CA THR A 117 -18.37 -13.71 9.36
C THR A 117 -18.86 -14.87 8.50
N VAL A 118 -17.98 -15.53 7.74
CA VAL A 118 -18.40 -16.56 6.78
C VAL A 118 -17.95 -17.95 7.23
N VAL A 119 -16.65 -18.15 7.48
CA VAL A 119 -16.12 -19.50 7.79
C VAL A 119 -16.75 -20.04 9.06
N ARG A 120 -16.81 -19.23 10.13
CA ARG A 120 -17.39 -19.65 11.41
C ARG A 120 -18.88 -19.98 11.28
N GLN A 121 -19.65 -19.16 10.57
CA GLN A 121 -21.08 -19.42 10.35
C GLN A 121 -21.29 -20.71 9.55
N TYR A 122 -20.52 -20.90 8.47
CA TYR A 122 -20.56 -22.12 7.68
C TYR A 122 -20.25 -23.37 8.53
N GLN A 123 -19.16 -23.32 9.30
CA GLN A 123 -18.78 -24.44 10.17
C GLN A 123 -19.83 -24.75 11.23
N THR A 124 -20.47 -23.71 11.79
CA THR A 124 -21.45 -23.88 12.87
C THR A 124 -22.78 -24.44 12.37
N TYR A 125 -23.28 -23.96 11.22
CA TYR A 125 -24.66 -24.24 10.79
C TYR A 125 -24.75 -25.22 9.62
N LEU A 126 -23.71 -25.35 8.79
CA LEU A 126 -23.79 -26.09 7.53
C LEU A 126 -22.85 -27.30 7.47
N ALA A 127 -21.59 -27.14 7.89
CA ALA A 127 -20.52 -28.12 7.61
C ALA A 127 -20.79 -29.54 8.13
N GLY A 128 -21.49 -29.68 9.27
CA GLY A 128 -21.78 -30.98 9.89
C GLY A 128 -23.08 -31.64 9.44
N ARG A 129 -23.80 -31.07 8.47
CA ARG A 129 -25.19 -31.44 8.13
C ARG A 129 -25.36 -31.78 6.66
N TYR A 130 -26.34 -32.60 6.32
CA TYR A 130 -26.68 -32.89 4.92
C TYR A 130 -27.29 -31.64 4.28
N PRO A 131 -26.94 -31.25 3.04
CA PRO A 131 -26.17 -32.00 2.03
C PRO A 131 -24.65 -31.78 2.05
N PHE A 132 -24.11 -30.97 2.96
CA PHE A 132 -22.68 -30.63 2.98
C PHE A 132 -21.81 -31.73 3.58
N ASN A 133 -22.38 -32.52 4.49
CA ASN A 133 -21.82 -33.78 4.97
C ASN A 133 -22.77 -34.93 4.59
N PRO A 134 -22.41 -35.79 3.62
CA PRO A 134 -23.26 -36.92 3.20
C PRO A 134 -23.55 -37.95 4.30
N ASP A 135 -22.66 -38.06 5.29
CA ASP A 135 -22.80 -39.00 6.41
C ASP A 135 -23.61 -38.41 7.58
N ALA A 136 -24.05 -37.15 7.47
CA ALA A 136 -24.81 -36.49 8.52
C ALA A 136 -26.22 -37.07 8.64
N THR A 137 -26.66 -37.25 9.89
CA THR A 137 -28.03 -37.71 10.20
C THR A 137 -29.05 -36.56 10.23
N GLU A 138 -28.57 -35.32 10.35
CA GLU A 138 -29.40 -34.12 10.38
C GLU A 138 -29.24 -33.30 9.09
N ASP A 139 -30.36 -32.86 8.53
CA ASP A 139 -30.40 -31.94 7.41
C ASP A 139 -30.14 -30.49 7.86
N VAL A 140 -29.56 -29.70 6.97
CA VAL A 140 -29.52 -28.24 7.11
C VAL A 140 -30.96 -27.71 7.05
N PRO A 141 -31.41 -26.95 8.06
CA PRO A 141 -32.70 -26.27 7.98
C PRO A 141 -32.71 -25.33 6.78
N LEU A 142 -33.76 -25.35 5.96
CA LEU A 142 -33.85 -24.49 4.77
C LEU A 142 -33.67 -23.00 5.12
N SER A 143 -34.12 -22.57 6.30
CA SER A 143 -33.92 -21.21 6.80
C SER A 143 -32.45 -20.85 7.04
N GLU A 144 -31.63 -21.78 7.49
CA GLU A 144 -30.19 -21.60 7.70
C GLU A 144 -29.42 -21.61 6.38
N PHE A 145 -29.83 -22.47 5.44
CA PHE A 145 -29.33 -22.46 4.08
C PHE A 145 -29.62 -21.13 3.38
N GLU A 146 -30.88 -20.68 3.37
CA GLU A 146 -31.27 -19.40 2.79
C GLU A 146 -30.56 -18.23 3.46
N ARG A 147 -30.37 -18.26 4.79
CA ARG A 147 -29.67 -17.19 5.51
C ARG A 147 -28.21 -17.07 5.10
N PHE A 148 -27.52 -18.18 4.86
CA PHE A 148 -26.10 -18.18 4.51
C PHE A 148 -25.83 -17.80 3.04
N PHE A 149 -26.71 -18.21 2.11
CA PHE A 149 -26.49 -18.05 0.67
C PHE A 149 -27.26 -16.90 0.00
N ARG A 150 -28.13 -16.18 0.73
CA ARG A 150 -28.80 -14.98 0.23
C ARG A 150 -27.81 -13.83 0.06
#